data_AF-A0A3R7C9Q8-F1
#
_entry.id   AF-A0A3R7C9Q8-F1
#
_cell.length_a   1.000
_cell.length_b   1.000
_cell.length_c   1.000
_cell.angle_alpha   90.00
_cell.angle_beta   90.00
_cell.angle_gamma   90.00
#
_symmetry.space_group_name_H-M   'P 1'
#
loop_
_entity.id
_entity.type
_entity.pdbx_description
1 polymer ?
#
loop_
_entity_poly.entity_id
_entity_poly.type
_entity_poly.pdbx_seq_one_letter_code
_entity_poly.pdbx_strand_id
1 'polypeptide(L)'
;MPDKDKLQRIHQNWNKTVPWAYLDPVHQNIPLAARDAHLRPPPPRISKDHDIFIGISNYRDIRRCGFTLFTAFSRAKHPERVTIGVVDQTQDDDTTCLDEYCKLAEASDWNECKFKSQVRIDARDSRASKGPTLARWQQQQLIENEEFCLNIDAHSQFLPNWDVEIVNEWLRTENEMAVLTTYPMDYALMGPDLTHQSHYSSHLCKYLDRKSAFDVPIIAGMTMIDDSETPQMTPLWGGCLSFSKCHAERRAPNDKHMNWVFWGEEYLRSMQLWTRGYDLYSPSRHGHVVFHNWSNNNGKMKRFWDNVTQVMTKEQHDKEEQLAYNRLRMVLTLPFDGPVDAQEIDKYHGGKVRSIEQFLKFSGISNVNSKLDEYRCEQLRWVPYAVPEIIEEFLPGWVMRDGRLSESNARADDRAVVNETWRRMEKELLLRVQQKLDTMTKPIAETSLLVRTMQHRLSVWSRPHEVLWPLALVWLALISVWLMYKGRRAPSYVRRGAHNQGVVSPA
;
A
#
# COMPACT_ATOMS: atom_id res chain seq x y z
N MET A 1 4.76 -26.41 -30.65
CA MET A 1 5.45 -26.04 -29.39
C MET A 1 6.19 -24.74 -29.66
N PRO A 2 6.03 -23.69 -28.83
CA PRO A 2 6.87 -22.51 -28.97
C PRO A 2 8.34 -22.93 -28.82
N ASP A 3 9.20 -22.31 -29.60
CA ASP A 3 10.64 -22.54 -29.61
C ASP A 3 11.19 -22.34 -28.19
N LYS A 4 11.76 -23.39 -27.58
CA LYS A 4 12.21 -23.34 -26.17
C LYS A 4 13.31 -22.30 -25.94
N ASP A 5 13.98 -21.87 -27.01
CA ASP A 5 15.04 -20.87 -27.00
C ASP A 5 14.53 -19.42 -27.01
N LYS A 6 13.20 -19.17 -27.01
CA LYS A 6 12.59 -17.82 -27.00
C LYS A 6 11.62 -17.57 -25.85
N LEU A 7 11.60 -18.43 -24.82
CA LEU A 7 10.66 -18.30 -23.72
C LEU A 7 11.23 -17.44 -22.59
N GLN A 8 10.54 -16.33 -22.32
CA GLN A 8 10.78 -15.51 -21.12
C GLN A 8 10.72 -16.38 -19.87
N ARG A 9 11.73 -16.28 -19.02
CA ARG A 9 11.84 -17.17 -17.86
C ARG A 9 12.57 -16.54 -16.68
N ILE A 10 12.29 -17.06 -15.49
CA ILE A 10 12.93 -16.69 -14.25
C ILE A 10 13.65 -17.91 -13.68
N HIS A 11 14.92 -17.75 -13.32
CA HIS A 11 15.64 -18.77 -12.57
C HIS A 11 15.25 -18.75 -11.08
N GLN A 12 14.76 -19.89 -10.58
CA GLN A 12 14.29 -20.09 -9.22
C GLN A 12 15.35 -20.83 -8.40
N ASN A 13 16.34 -20.10 -7.88
CA ASN A 13 17.44 -20.71 -7.11
C ASN A 13 16.99 -21.42 -5.80
N TRP A 14 15.76 -21.16 -5.32
CA TRP A 14 15.15 -21.85 -4.20
C TRP A 14 14.44 -23.16 -4.58
N ASN A 15 14.03 -23.33 -5.83
CA ASN A 15 13.24 -24.47 -6.29
C ASN A 15 14.09 -25.44 -7.12
N LYS A 16 14.78 -26.38 -6.45
CA LYS A 16 15.69 -27.32 -7.12
C LYS A 16 14.98 -28.30 -8.07
N THR A 17 13.69 -28.57 -7.89
CA THR A 17 12.92 -29.49 -8.74
C THR A 17 12.35 -28.79 -9.97
N VAL A 18 11.98 -27.51 -9.84
CA VAL A 18 11.50 -26.67 -10.95
C VAL A 18 12.32 -25.36 -10.97
N PRO A 19 13.59 -25.43 -11.41
CA PRO A 19 14.51 -24.30 -11.33
C PRO A 19 14.18 -23.15 -12.28
N TRP A 20 13.19 -23.31 -13.15
CA TRP A 20 12.76 -22.29 -14.10
C TRP A 20 11.25 -22.09 -14.04
N ALA A 21 10.82 -20.85 -13.84
CA ALA A 21 9.44 -20.42 -14.11
C ALA A 21 9.39 -19.85 -15.52
N TYR A 22 8.54 -20.42 -16.38
CA TYR A 22 8.31 -19.92 -17.73
C TYR A 22 7.11 -18.98 -17.73
N LEU A 23 7.27 -17.83 -18.37
CA LEU A 23 6.28 -16.76 -18.38
C LEU A 23 5.52 -16.74 -19.71
N ASP A 24 4.26 -16.32 -19.64
CA ASP A 24 3.32 -16.18 -20.74
C ASP A 24 2.59 -14.83 -20.61
N PRO A 25 3.31 -13.71 -20.80
CA PRO A 25 2.76 -12.37 -20.61
C PRO A 25 1.67 -12.03 -21.64
N VAL A 26 1.65 -12.68 -22.81
CA VAL A 26 0.60 -12.50 -23.84
C VAL A 26 -0.80 -12.74 -23.28
N HIS A 27 -0.93 -13.67 -22.34
CA HIS A 27 -2.23 -14.02 -21.77
C HIS A 27 -2.39 -13.51 -20.33
N GLN A 28 -1.49 -12.66 -19.83
CA GLN A 28 -1.55 -12.19 -18.44
C GLN A 28 -2.82 -11.38 -18.12
N ASN A 29 -3.42 -10.73 -19.11
CA ASN A 29 -4.67 -9.98 -18.96
C ASN A 29 -5.94 -10.85 -19.09
N ILE A 30 -5.78 -12.17 -19.18
CA ILE A 30 -6.89 -13.14 -19.23
C ILE A 30 -7.02 -13.82 -17.87
N PRO A 31 -8.19 -13.76 -17.21
CA PRO A 31 -8.42 -14.45 -15.95
C PRO A 31 -8.17 -15.96 -16.02
N LEU A 32 -7.70 -16.54 -14.91
CA LEU A 32 -7.50 -17.99 -14.79
C LEU A 32 -8.81 -18.77 -14.90
N ALA A 33 -9.91 -18.22 -14.39
CA ALA A 33 -11.20 -18.91 -14.38
C ALA A 33 -11.79 -18.91 -15.81
N ALA A 34 -12.03 -20.11 -16.37
CA ALA A 34 -12.53 -20.27 -17.74
C ALA A 34 -13.84 -19.50 -18.00
N ARG A 35 -14.73 -19.40 -17.00
CA ARG A 35 -15.97 -18.61 -17.09
C ARG A 35 -15.75 -17.11 -17.33
N ASP A 36 -14.62 -16.60 -16.87
CA ASP A 36 -14.23 -15.19 -16.94
C ASP A 36 -13.21 -14.93 -18.06
N ALA A 37 -12.90 -15.93 -18.91
CA ALA A 37 -11.87 -15.83 -19.96
C ALA A 37 -12.16 -14.77 -21.04
N HIS A 38 -13.40 -14.27 -21.13
CA HIS A 38 -13.81 -13.18 -22.00
C HIS A 38 -13.56 -11.79 -21.41
N LEU A 39 -13.33 -11.68 -20.10
CA LEU A 39 -13.10 -10.41 -19.42
C LEU A 39 -11.68 -9.90 -19.67
N ARG A 40 -11.52 -8.59 -19.75
CA ARG A 40 -10.23 -7.89 -19.87
C ARG A 40 -10.22 -6.68 -18.93
N PRO A 41 -9.05 -6.20 -18.49
CA PRO A 41 -8.95 -4.88 -17.88
C PRO A 41 -9.38 -3.78 -18.87
N PRO A 42 -9.63 -2.54 -18.39
CA PRO A 42 -9.89 -1.41 -19.27
C PRO A 42 -8.70 -1.16 -20.20
N PRO A 43 -8.90 -0.97 -21.51
CA PRO A 43 -7.80 -0.72 -22.43
C PRO A 43 -7.18 0.67 -22.20
N PRO A 44 -5.88 0.87 -22.48
CA PRO A 44 -5.21 2.14 -22.31
C PRO A 44 -5.87 3.29 -23.09
N ARG A 45 -5.94 4.46 -22.47
CA ARG A 45 -6.46 5.72 -23.00
C ARG A 45 -5.40 6.78 -22.80
N ILE A 46 -4.86 7.35 -23.89
CA ILE A 46 -3.83 8.39 -23.80
C ILE A 46 -4.26 9.63 -24.57
N SER A 47 -3.99 10.81 -24.01
CA SER A 47 -4.16 12.04 -24.76
C SER A 47 -3.00 12.21 -25.76
N LYS A 48 -3.23 13.00 -26.81
CA LYS A 48 -2.19 13.26 -27.82
C LYS A 48 -1.01 14.04 -27.23
N ASP A 49 -1.30 14.96 -26.31
CA ASP A 49 -0.33 15.82 -25.64
C ASP A 49 -0.37 15.50 -24.15
N HIS A 50 0.49 14.57 -23.75
CA HIS A 50 0.59 14.10 -22.38
C HIS A 50 1.86 14.63 -21.71
N ASP A 51 1.72 15.01 -20.44
CA ASP A 51 2.82 15.46 -19.58
C ASP A 51 3.18 14.38 -18.55
N ILE A 52 4.43 14.41 -18.11
CA ILE A 52 4.98 13.49 -17.11
C ILE A 52 5.43 14.29 -15.88
N PHE A 53 4.86 13.96 -14.73
CA PHE A 53 5.38 14.39 -13.43
C PHE A 53 6.37 13.34 -12.89
N ILE A 54 7.58 13.75 -12.53
CA ILE A 54 8.56 12.92 -11.82
C ILE A 54 8.59 13.35 -10.36
N GLY A 55 8.27 12.43 -9.45
CA GLY A 55 8.37 12.65 -8.02
C GLY A 55 9.65 12.05 -7.45
N ILE A 56 10.40 12.85 -6.70
CA ILE A 56 11.64 12.46 -6.02
C ILE A 56 11.59 12.87 -4.56
N SER A 57 11.84 11.92 -3.66
CA SER A 57 12.04 12.19 -2.23
C SER A 57 13.54 12.14 -1.92
N ASN A 58 14.17 13.30 -1.78
CA ASN A 58 15.62 13.43 -1.54
C ASN A 58 15.92 13.58 -0.05
N TYR A 59 16.75 12.67 0.51
CA TYR A 59 17.27 12.78 1.87
C TYR A 59 18.78 13.00 1.86
N ARG A 60 19.22 14.26 1.92
CA ARG A 60 20.63 14.64 1.96
C ARG A 60 21.51 13.97 0.89
N ASP A 61 20.92 13.62 -0.26
CA ASP A 61 21.60 12.95 -1.38
C ASP A 61 21.77 13.88 -2.60
N ILE A 62 22.18 15.09 -2.26
CA ILE A 62 21.98 16.28 -3.10
C ILE A 62 22.70 16.22 -4.45
N ARG A 63 23.95 15.73 -4.47
CA ARG A 63 24.73 15.62 -5.71
C ARG A 63 24.14 14.60 -6.69
N ARG A 64 23.66 13.46 -6.18
CA ARG A 64 23.03 12.44 -7.03
C ARG A 64 21.63 12.85 -7.43
N CYS A 65 20.92 13.60 -6.58
CA CYS A 65 19.65 14.23 -6.92
C CYS A 65 19.81 15.19 -8.10
N GLY A 66 20.77 16.13 -8.04
CA GLY A 66 21.05 17.05 -9.15
C GLY A 66 21.39 16.32 -10.47
N PHE A 67 22.17 15.23 -10.40
CA PHE A 67 22.47 14.39 -11.56
C PHE A 67 21.23 13.66 -12.11
N THR A 68 20.34 13.19 -11.22
CA THR A 68 19.07 12.57 -11.60
C THR A 68 18.21 13.56 -12.39
N LEU A 69 18.02 14.79 -11.88
CA LEU A 69 17.30 15.87 -12.58
C LEU A 69 17.96 16.19 -13.93
N PHE A 70 19.29 16.28 -13.96
CA PHE A 70 20.03 16.60 -15.17
C PHE A 70 19.79 15.55 -16.26
N THR A 71 19.89 14.26 -15.93
CA THR A 71 19.65 13.19 -16.92
C THR A 71 18.17 13.07 -17.29
N ALA A 72 17.24 13.34 -16.37
CA ALA A 72 15.81 13.37 -16.68
C ALA A 72 15.48 14.40 -17.78
N PHE A 73 16.02 15.63 -17.68
CA PHE A 73 15.78 16.66 -18.71
C PHE A 73 16.65 16.48 -19.95
N SER A 74 17.96 16.28 -19.79
CA SER A 74 18.89 16.27 -20.94
C SER A 74 18.71 15.08 -21.86
N ARG A 75 18.09 14.00 -21.38
CA ARG A 75 17.87 12.76 -22.13
C ARG A 75 16.41 12.52 -22.48
N ALA A 76 15.49 13.38 -22.06
CA ALA A 76 14.11 13.33 -22.55
C ALA A 76 14.04 13.77 -24.01
N LYS A 77 13.13 13.17 -24.78
CA LYS A 77 12.79 13.59 -26.14
C LYS A 77 11.92 14.84 -26.14
N HIS A 78 11.02 14.95 -25.17
CA HIS A 78 10.12 16.09 -24.95
C HIS A 78 10.33 16.68 -23.55
N PRO A 79 11.52 17.25 -23.23
CA PRO A 79 11.81 17.79 -21.91
C PRO A 79 10.84 18.91 -21.50
N GLU A 80 10.22 19.61 -22.45
CA GLU A 80 9.19 20.63 -22.21
C GLU A 80 7.89 20.08 -21.58
N ARG A 81 7.68 18.75 -21.63
CA ARG A 81 6.51 18.05 -21.07
C ARG A 81 6.80 17.36 -19.73
N VAL A 82 8.01 17.54 -19.20
CA VAL A 82 8.47 16.90 -17.97
C VAL A 82 8.44 17.90 -16.82
N THR A 83 7.70 17.62 -15.76
CA THR A 83 7.76 18.39 -14.51
C THR A 83 8.38 17.54 -13.41
N ILE A 84 9.26 18.08 -12.60
CA ILE A 84 9.90 17.32 -11.50
C ILE A 84 9.51 17.94 -10.16
N GLY A 85 8.88 17.16 -9.29
CA GLY A 85 8.64 17.52 -7.89
C GLY A 85 9.66 16.87 -6.97
N VAL A 86 10.38 17.68 -6.20
CA VAL A 86 11.39 17.21 -5.25
C VAL A 86 10.97 17.59 -3.83
N VAL A 87 10.81 16.60 -2.97
CA VAL A 87 10.84 16.80 -1.52
C VAL A 87 12.31 16.84 -1.13
N ASP A 88 12.85 18.04 -0.90
CA ASP A 88 14.28 18.26 -0.70
C ASP A 88 14.59 18.40 0.80
N GLN A 89 15.04 17.31 1.41
CA GLN A 89 15.32 17.24 2.84
C GLN A 89 16.82 17.48 3.11
N THR A 90 17.16 18.69 3.54
CA THR A 90 18.55 19.17 3.71
C THR A 90 18.83 19.66 5.14
N GLN A 91 20.06 20.10 5.43
CA GLN A 91 20.46 20.88 6.62
C GLN A 91 21.31 22.09 6.21
N ASP A 92 21.70 22.91 7.17
CA ASP A 92 22.45 24.16 6.94
C ASP A 92 23.81 23.95 6.25
N ASP A 93 24.42 22.77 6.35
CA ASP A 93 25.70 22.41 5.72
C ASP A 93 25.56 21.81 4.30
N ASP A 94 24.33 21.64 3.83
CA ASP A 94 24.01 21.04 2.54
C ASP A 94 23.75 22.09 1.45
N THR A 95 24.10 21.79 0.19
CA THR A 95 23.50 22.47 -0.97
C THR A 95 22.08 21.94 -1.21
N THR A 96 21.32 22.52 -2.15
CA THR A 96 20.04 21.95 -2.58
C THR A 96 20.18 21.06 -3.80
N CYS A 97 19.23 20.14 -4.00
CA CYS A 97 19.16 19.32 -5.21
C CYS A 97 19.10 20.19 -6.48
N LEU A 98 18.35 21.29 -6.42
CA LEU A 98 18.21 22.23 -7.54
C LEU A 98 19.52 22.97 -7.84
N ASP A 99 20.31 23.34 -6.83
CA ASP A 99 21.61 23.98 -7.04
C ASP A 99 22.59 23.04 -7.74
N GLU A 100 22.64 21.76 -7.35
CA GLU A 100 23.50 20.78 -8.02
C GLU A 100 23.03 20.49 -9.45
N TYR A 101 21.71 20.48 -9.69
CA TYR A 101 21.18 20.43 -11.05
C TYR A 101 21.63 21.64 -11.88
N CYS A 102 21.49 22.86 -11.36
CA CYS A 102 21.87 24.08 -12.08
C CYS A 102 23.36 24.09 -12.43
N LYS A 103 24.24 23.64 -11.52
CA LYS A 103 25.68 23.51 -11.80
C LYS A 103 25.96 22.60 -13.00
N LEU A 104 25.26 21.47 -13.10
CA LEU A 104 25.41 20.55 -14.23
C LEU A 104 24.82 21.13 -15.52
N ALA A 105 23.65 21.76 -15.43
CA ALA A 105 22.98 22.39 -16.57
C ALA A 105 23.83 23.54 -17.17
N GLU A 106 24.36 24.42 -16.32
CA GLU A 106 25.22 25.55 -16.74
C GLU A 106 26.57 25.09 -17.30
N ALA A 107 27.10 23.97 -16.81
CA ALA A 107 28.33 23.36 -17.34
C ALA A 107 28.11 22.54 -18.62
N SER A 108 26.86 22.34 -19.04
CA SER A 108 26.50 21.64 -20.28
C SER A 108 26.37 22.61 -21.46
N ASP A 109 26.06 22.08 -22.64
CA ASP A 109 25.81 22.88 -23.84
C ASP A 109 24.63 23.87 -23.70
N TRP A 110 23.81 23.75 -22.66
CA TRP A 110 22.77 24.73 -22.35
C TRP A 110 23.33 26.07 -21.87
N ASN A 111 24.49 26.08 -21.20
CA ASN A 111 25.13 27.30 -20.65
C ASN A 111 24.22 28.15 -19.72
N GLU A 112 23.14 27.57 -19.21
CA GLU A 112 22.18 28.18 -18.28
C GLU A 112 21.50 27.09 -17.44
N CYS A 113 20.88 27.45 -16.31
CA CYS A 113 20.03 26.52 -15.56
C CYS A 113 18.67 26.30 -16.25
N LYS A 114 18.72 25.67 -17.43
CA LYS A 114 17.56 25.39 -18.30
C LYS A 114 16.51 24.56 -17.54
N PHE A 115 15.23 24.73 -17.86
CA PHE A 115 14.10 24.00 -17.25
C PHE A 115 13.93 24.17 -15.71
N LYS A 116 14.66 25.09 -15.07
CA LYS A 116 14.49 25.39 -13.62
C LYS A 116 13.03 25.65 -13.22
N SER A 117 12.24 26.29 -14.09
CA SER A 117 10.82 26.58 -13.85
C SER A 117 9.92 25.34 -13.85
N GLN A 118 10.39 24.21 -14.37
CA GLN A 118 9.69 22.92 -14.35
C GLN A 118 10.05 22.07 -13.12
N VAL A 119 10.82 22.62 -12.17
CA VAL A 119 11.17 21.95 -10.91
C VAL A 119 10.37 22.57 -9.75
N ARG A 120 9.49 21.77 -9.13
CA ARG A 120 8.73 22.13 -7.93
C ARG A 120 9.47 21.60 -6.69
N ILE A 121 9.82 22.47 -5.76
CA ILE A 121 10.57 22.10 -4.54
C ILE A 121 9.68 22.20 -3.30
N ASP A 122 9.57 21.11 -2.55
CA ASP A 122 9.13 21.11 -1.15
C ASP A 122 10.36 20.99 -0.24
N ALA A 123 10.91 22.15 0.17
CA ALA A 123 12.11 22.21 1.00
C ALA A 123 11.79 21.90 2.47
N ARG A 124 12.57 21.00 3.08
CA ARG A 124 12.35 20.51 4.44
C ARG A 124 13.65 20.37 5.20
N ASP A 125 13.59 20.58 6.51
CA ASP A 125 14.69 20.20 7.39
C ASP A 125 14.74 18.67 7.54
N SER A 126 15.84 18.06 7.12
CA SER A 126 16.07 16.62 7.21
C SER A 126 16.05 16.07 8.64
N ARG A 127 16.23 16.91 9.67
CA ARG A 127 16.07 16.53 11.08
C ARG A 127 14.64 16.19 11.43
N ALA A 128 13.67 16.83 10.77
CA ALA A 128 12.23 16.59 10.96
C ALA A 128 11.68 15.41 10.13
N SER A 129 12.55 14.70 9.41
CA SER A 129 12.14 13.53 8.61
C SER A 129 11.53 12.44 9.48
N LYS A 130 10.49 11.79 8.97
CA LYS A 130 9.89 10.59 9.56
C LYS A 130 9.90 9.40 8.62
N GLY A 131 10.84 9.36 7.67
CA GLY A 131 11.03 8.25 6.75
C GLY A 131 10.32 8.41 5.39
N PRO A 132 10.47 7.40 4.51
CA PRO A 132 10.13 7.50 3.09
C PRO A 132 8.63 7.61 2.82
N THR A 133 7.79 6.94 3.60
CA THR A 133 6.32 6.97 3.46
C THR A 133 5.74 8.37 3.57
N LEU A 134 6.19 9.16 4.56
CA LEU A 134 5.77 10.55 4.71
C LEU A 134 6.30 11.41 3.56
N ALA A 135 7.56 11.21 3.17
CA ALA A 135 8.17 11.95 2.05
C ALA A 135 7.45 11.67 0.72
N ARG A 136 7.10 10.40 0.44
CA ARG A 136 6.29 10.02 -0.73
C ARG A 136 4.89 10.64 -0.71
N TRP A 137 4.27 10.77 0.47
CA TRP A 137 3.01 11.52 0.60
C TRP A 137 3.19 13.02 0.31
N GLN A 138 4.25 13.65 0.83
CA GLN A 138 4.58 15.06 0.55
C GLN A 138 4.83 15.28 -0.95
N GLN A 139 5.56 14.37 -1.59
CA GLN A 139 5.84 14.36 -3.01
C GLN A 139 4.56 14.31 -3.85
N GLN A 140 3.56 13.51 -3.44
CA GLN A 140 2.26 13.48 -4.12
C GLN A 140 1.52 14.82 -4.08
N GLN A 141 1.82 15.71 -3.12
CA GLN A 141 1.20 17.03 -3.05
C GLN A 141 1.74 18.00 -4.12
N LEU A 142 2.85 17.65 -4.78
CA LEU A 142 3.45 18.41 -5.87
C LEU A 142 2.89 18.02 -7.25
N ILE A 143 2.04 16.99 -7.32
CA ILE A 143 1.33 16.58 -8.53
C ILE A 143 0.21 17.59 -8.79
N GLU A 144 0.12 18.09 -10.02
CA GLU A 144 -0.96 18.96 -10.47
C GLU A 144 -1.87 18.20 -11.45
N ASN A 145 -1.85 18.57 -12.74
CA ASN A 145 -2.74 18.05 -13.77
C ASN A 145 -2.05 17.11 -14.75
N GLU A 146 -0.81 16.68 -14.46
CA GLU A 146 -0.04 15.80 -15.34
C GLU A 146 -0.77 14.48 -15.56
N GLU A 147 -0.58 13.92 -16.76
CA GLU A 147 -1.24 12.71 -17.20
C GLU A 147 -0.56 11.47 -16.62
N PHE A 148 0.77 11.43 -16.67
CA PHE A 148 1.59 10.35 -16.13
C PHE A 148 2.43 10.81 -14.95
N CYS A 149 2.61 9.89 -14.00
CA CYS A 149 3.41 10.08 -12.80
C CYS A 149 4.49 8.99 -12.75
N LEU A 150 5.74 9.41 -12.58
CA LEU A 150 6.90 8.59 -12.36
C LEU A 150 7.45 8.86 -10.96
N ASN A 151 7.45 7.87 -10.07
CA ASN A 151 8.12 7.96 -8.78
C ASN A 151 9.44 7.18 -8.82
N ILE A 152 10.54 7.83 -8.45
CA ILE A 152 11.89 7.25 -8.44
C ILE A 152 12.69 7.72 -7.23
N ASP A 153 13.81 7.07 -6.98
CA ASP A 153 14.76 7.49 -5.94
C ASP A 153 15.72 8.57 -6.46
N ALA A 154 16.28 9.36 -5.54
CA ALA A 154 17.12 10.53 -5.82
C ALA A 154 18.49 10.23 -6.46
N HIS A 155 18.88 8.96 -6.57
CA HIS A 155 20.17 8.54 -7.14
C HIS A 155 19.95 7.61 -8.33
N SER A 156 19.20 8.13 -9.29
CA SER A 156 18.83 7.44 -10.52
C SER A 156 19.43 8.15 -11.74
N GLN A 157 19.44 7.47 -12.88
CA GLN A 157 19.71 8.12 -14.15
C GLN A 157 18.85 7.54 -15.27
N PHE A 158 18.61 8.34 -16.29
CA PHE A 158 17.72 8.00 -17.39
C PHE A 158 18.49 7.64 -18.67
N LEU A 159 17.91 6.78 -19.50
CA LEU A 159 18.34 6.57 -20.88
C LEU A 159 17.87 7.72 -21.80
N PRO A 160 18.49 7.92 -22.97
CA PRO A 160 17.95 8.77 -24.04
C PRO A 160 16.54 8.35 -24.47
N ASN A 161 15.66 9.33 -24.70
CA ASN A 161 14.25 9.18 -25.10
C ASN A 161 13.34 8.45 -24.09
N TRP A 162 13.75 8.38 -22.81
CA TRP A 162 13.06 7.63 -21.77
C TRP A 162 11.57 7.97 -21.63
N ASP A 163 11.20 9.23 -21.85
CA ASP A 163 9.86 9.79 -21.67
C ASP A 163 8.86 9.18 -22.67
N VAL A 164 9.31 8.95 -23.90
CA VAL A 164 8.49 8.28 -24.91
C VAL A 164 8.53 6.76 -24.74
N GLU A 165 9.69 6.20 -24.40
CA GLU A 165 9.87 4.76 -24.24
C GLU A 165 9.05 4.19 -23.09
N ILE A 166 9.01 4.86 -21.93
CA ILE A 166 8.23 4.39 -20.77
C ILE A 166 6.72 4.46 -21.01
N VAL A 167 6.25 5.45 -21.77
CA VAL A 167 4.84 5.57 -22.18
C VAL A 167 4.49 4.45 -23.16
N ASN A 168 5.35 4.20 -24.16
CA ASN A 168 5.17 3.09 -25.09
C ASN A 168 5.14 1.75 -24.36
N GLU A 169 6.00 1.56 -23.37
CA GLU A 169 6.00 0.36 -22.54
C GLU A 169 4.70 0.23 -21.74
N TRP A 170 4.20 1.34 -21.17
CA TRP A 170 2.95 1.33 -20.42
C TRP A 170 1.76 0.97 -21.32
N LEU A 171 1.72 1.46 -22.56
CA LEU A 171 0.69 1.07 -23.54
C LEU A 171 0.70 -0.44 -23.82
N ARG A 172 1.87 -1.08 -23.82
CA ARG A 172 2.04 -2.53 -24.03
C ARG A 172 1.56 -3.39 -22.86
N THR A 173 1.19 -2.77 -21.73
CA THR A 173 0.48 -3.48 -20.65
C THR A 173 -0.96 -3.80 -21.01
N GLU A 174 -1.52 -3.14 -22.03
CA GLU A 174 -2.93 -3.25 -22.46
C GLU A 174 -3.93 -3.03 -21.31
N ASN A 175 -3.58 -2.17 -20.35
CA ASN A 175 -4.39 -1.91 -19.16
C ASN A 175 -4.29 -0.44 -18.71
N GLU A 176 -5.40 0.32 -18.75
CA GLU A 176 -5.50 1.72 -18.27
C GLU A 176 -5.18 1.87 -16.78
N MET A 177 -5.37 0.79 -16.02
CA MET A 177 -5.12 0.71 -14.59
C MET A 177 -3.73 0.14 -14.28
N ALA A 178 -2.83 0.08 -15.27
CA ALA A 178 -1.48 -0.44 -15.08
C ALA A 178 -0.56 0.51 -14.32
N VAL A 179 0.30 -0.08 -13.48
CA VAL A 179 1.46 0.54 -12.88
C VAL A 179 2.70 -0.25 -13.26
N LEU A 180 3.57 0.34 -14.07
CA LEU A 180 4.90 -0.20 -14.33
C LEU A 180 5.77 0.03 -13.09
N THR A 181 6.31 -1.02 -12.49
CA THR A 181 7.06 -0.91 -11.25
C THR A 181 8.08 -2.01 -11.06
N THR A 182 9.25 -1.65 -10.52
CA THR A 182 10.35 -2.57 -10.25
C THR A 182 11.44 -1.89 -9.43
N TYR A 183 12.49 -2.64 -9.08
CA TYR A 183 13.77 -2.05 -8.72
C TYR A 183 14.60 -1.86 -9.99
N PRO A 184 15.01 -0.63 -10.36
CA PRO A 184 15.89 -0.40 -11.49
C PRO A 184 17.20 -1.17 -11.37
N MET A 185 17.74 -1.58 -12.51
CA MET A 185 19.06 -2.21 -12.58
C MET A 185 20.17 -1.21 -12.25
N ASP A 186 21.34 -1.74 -11.88
CA ASP A 186 22.53 -0.93 -11.62
C ASP A 186 23.05 -0.23 -12.89
N TYR A 187 23.70 0.91 -12.73
CA TYR A 187 24.35 1.64 -13.82
C TYR A 187 25.30 0.76 -14.65
N ALA A 188 25.97 -0.21 -14.03
CA ALA A 188 26.86 -1.15 -14.71
C ALA A 188 26.14 -2.11 -15.68
N LEU A 189 24.82 -2.21 -15.58
CA LEU A 189 23.97 -3.02 -16.46
C LEU A 189 23.36 -2.20 -17.60
N MET A 190 23.72 -0.93 -17.79
CA MET A 190 23.32 -0.21 -19.00
C MET A 190 24.06 -0.78 -20.22
N GLY A 191 23.40 -0.78 -21.38
CA GLY A 191 24.04 -1.10 -22.65
C GLY A 191 25.09 -0.05 -23.04
N PRO A 192 25.97 -0.36 -24.00
CA PRO A 192 26.93 0.61 -24.53
C PRO A 192 26.22 1.87 -25.03
N ASP A 193 26.86 3.04 -24.87
CA ASP A 193 26.32 4.34 -25.31
C ASP A 193 24.94 4.69 -24.72
N LEU A 194 24.69 4.28 -23.47
CA LEU A 194 23.42 4.53 -22.75
C LEU A 194 22.22 3.89 -23.46
N THR A 195 22.36 2.66 -23.92
CA THR A 195 21.28 1.89 -24.53
C THR A 195 20.66 0.91 -23.53
N HIS A 196 19.51 0.33 -23.90
CA HIS A 196 18.93 -0.78 -23.17
C HIS A 196 19.90 -1.96 -23.12
N GLN A 197 19.99 -2.63 -21.98
CA GLN A 197 20.57 -3.97 -21.97
C GLN A 197 19.63 -4.97 -22.65
N SER A 198 20.21 -5.97 -23.32
CA SER A 198 19.49 -6.82 -24.25
C SER A 198 18.92 -8.10 -23.64
N HIS A 199 19.33 -8.52 -22.44
CA HIS A 199 19.12 -9.91 -22.00
C HIS A 199 18.25 -10.08 -20.77
N TYR A 200 18.18 -9.09 -19.91
CA TYR A 200 17.53 -9.20 -18.63
C TYR A 200 16.41 -8.18 -18.47
N SER A 201 15.67 -8.29 -17.39
CA SER A 201 14.82 -7.23 -16.85
C SER A 201 14.59 -7.53 -15.38
N SER A 202 14.33 -6.50 -14.59
CA SER A 202 14.14 -6.64 -13.16
C SER A 202 12.66 -6.86 -12.83
N HIS A 203 12.39 -7.89 -12.03
CA HIS A 203 11.06 -8.30 -11.61
C HIS A 203 10.98 -8.54 -10.11
N LEU A 204 9.87 -8.14 -9.50
CA LEU A 204 9.62 -8.33 -8.07
C LEU A 204 8.64 -9.49 -7.88
N CYS A 205 9.04 -10.56 -7.22
CA CYS A 205 8.16 -11.71 -6.97
C CYS A 205 8.47 -12.48 -5.67
N LYS A 206 9.36 -11.95 -4.83
CA LYS A 206 9.91 -12.66 -3.66
C LYS A 206 9.90 -11.79 -2.41
N TYR A 207 9.87 -12.48 -1.27
CA TYR A 207 9.91 -11.89 0.05
C TYR A 207 11.08 -12.44 0.86
N LEU A 208 11.55 -11.67 1.84
CA LEU A 208 12.36 -12.21 2.91
C LEU A 208 11.50 -13.15 3.77
N ASP A 209 12.11 -14.22 4.27
CA ASP A 209 11.42 -15.18 5.13
C ASP A 209 10.92 -14.52 6.42
N ARG A 210 9.62 -14.66 6.69
CA ARG A 210 9.00 -14.18 7.93
C ARG A 210 9.09 -15.22 9.03
N LYS A 211 9.56 -14.83 10.22
CA LYS A 211 9.70 -15.71 11.38
C LYS A 211 8.33 -16.07 11.97
N SER A 212 7.36 -15.17 11.86
CA SER A 212 5.99 -15.39 12.30
C SER A 212 4.98 -14.60 11.46
N ALA A 213 3.69 -14.90 11.62
CA ALA A 213 2.61 -14.13 10.98
C ALA A 213 2.54 -12.66 11.45
N PHE A 214 3.18 -12.31 12.59
CA PHE A 214 3.26 -10.93 13.11
C PHE A 214 4.28 -10.07 12.35
N ASP A 215 5.22 -10.70 11.64
CA ASP A 215 6.19 -9.96 10.84
C ASP A 215 5.51 -9.39 9.59
N VAL A 216 5.90 -8.18 9.20
CA VAL A 216 5.41 -7.56 7.96
C VAL A 216 6.17 -8.17 6.77
N PRO A 217 5.51 -8.39 5.61
CA PRO A 217 6.21 -8.84 4.41
C PRO A 217 7.21 -7.78 3.93
N ILE A 218 8.42 -8.23 3.62
CA ILE A 218 9.49 -7.38 3.09
C ILE A 218 9.93 -7.98 1.75
N ILE A 219 9.99 -7.17 0.70
CA ILE A 219 10.43 -7.61 -0.63
C ILE A 219 11.92 -7.98 -0.56
N ALA A 220 12.29 -9.14 -1.10
CA ALA A 220 13.65 -9.67 -0.97
C ALA A 220 14.69 -8.96 -1.85
N GLY A 221 14.24 -8.24 -2.88
CA GLY A 221 15.09 -7.77 -3.97
C GLY A 221 14.54 -8.12 -5.34
N MET A 222 15.18 -7.59 -6.38
CA MET A 222 14.85 -7.95 -7.75
C MET A 222 15.23 -9.40 -8.08
N THR A 223 14.49 -9.96 -9.02
CA THR A 223 14.81 -11.19 -9.73
C THR A 223 14.90 -10.87 -11.22
N MET A 224 15.78 -11.54 -11.94
CA MET A 224 15.96 -11.30 -13.37
C MET A 224 15.00 -12.17 -14.18
N ILE A 225 14.33 -11.55 -15.15
CA ILE A 225 13.66 -12.25 -16.25
C ILE A 225 14.61 -12.26 -17.44
N ASP A 226 14.92 -13.44 -17.96
CA ASP A 226 15.66 -13.62 -19.20
C ASP A 226 14.76 -13.24 -20.39
N ASP A 227 15.32 -12.47 -21.32
CA ASP A 227 14.74 -12.10 -22.61
C ASP A 227 13.30 -11.55 -22.56
N SER A 228 13.00 -10.76 -21.51
CA SER A 228 11.68 -10.15 -21.32
C SER A 228 11.34 -9.17 -22.43
N GLU A 229 10.39 -9.54 -23.28
CA GLU A 229 9.93 -8.72 -24.39
C GLU A 229 8.75 -7.83 -24.03
N THR A 230 7.83 -8.29 -23.17
CA THR A 230 6.61 -7.54 -22.81
C THR A 230 6.54 -7.30 -21.30
N PRO A 231 5.88 -6.21 -20.83
CA PRO A 231 5.67 -6.00 -19.40
C PRO A 231 5.14 -7.25 -18.71
N GLN A 232 5.66 -7.57 -17.53
CA GLN A 232 5.34 -8.80 -16.80
C GLN A 232 4.56 -8.49 -15.53
N MET A 233 3.33 -9.00 -15.42
CA MET A 233 2.51 -8.84 -14.22
C MET A 233 3.22 -9.34 -12.96
N THR A 234 3.19 -8.52 -11.91
CA THR A 234 3.81 -8.76 -10.60
C THR A 234 2.79 -8.46 -9.49
N PRO A 235 2.89 -9.07 -8.29
CA PRO A 235 2.09 -8.66 -7.15
C PRO A 235 2.72 -7.51 -6.36
N LEU A 236 3.91 -7.05 -6.75
CA LEU A 236 4.79 -6.24 -5.93
C LEU A 236 5.14 -4.91 -6.58
N TRP A 237 5.04 -3.86 -5.79
CA TRP A 237 5.46 -2.51 -6.10
C TRP A 237 6.86 -2.27 -5.55
N GLY A 238 7.71 -1.58 -6.32
CA GLY A 238 9.03 -1.15 -5.91
C GLY A 238 9.12 0.37 -5.82
N GLY A 239 9.74 0.88 -4.75
CA GLY A 239 9.88 2.30 -4.47
C GLY A 239 10.78 3.07 -5.43
N CYS A 240 11.68 2.35 -6.10
CA CYS A 240 12.73 2.94 -6.92
C CYS A 240 12.29 3.26 -8.37
N LEU A 241 11.18 2.65 -8.84
CA LEU A 241 10.53 2.98 -10.12
C LEU A 241 9.05 2.60 -10.04
N SER A 242 8.19 3.58 -10.25
CA SER A 242 6.74 3.40 -10.39
C SER A 242 6.19 4.40 -11.39
N PHE A 243 5.81 3.92 -12.57
CA PHE A 243 5.23 4.71 -13.66
C PHE A 243 3.79 4.30 -13.95
N SER A 244 2.88 5.27 -13.95
CA SER A 244 1.47 5.05 -14.26
C SER A 244 0.80 6.37 -14.61
N LYS A 245 -0.48 6.32 -14.98
CA LYS A 245 -1.31 7.52 -14.98
C LYS A 245 -1.35 8.13 -13.57
N CYS A 246 -1.24 9.46 -13.46
CA CYS A 246 -1.25 10.15 -12.16
C CYS A 246 -2.55 9.92 -11.36
N HIS A 247 -3.63 9.44 -11.97
CA HIS A 247 -4.82 9.03 -11.22
C HIS A 247 -4.53 7.89 -10.23
N ALA A 248 -3.48 7.07 -10.43
CA ALA A 248 -3.00 6.09 -9.45
C ALA A 248 -2.57 6.75 -8.14
N GLU A 249 -1.72 7.78 -8.24
CA GLU A 249 -1.22 8.53 -7.09
C GLU A 249 -2.35 9.31 -6.39
N ARG A 250 -3.31 9.85 -7.15
CA ARG A 250 -4.45 10.60 -6.58
C ARG A 250 -5.49 9.69 -5.91
N ARG A 251 -5.80 8.53 -6.50
CA ARG A 251 -6.81 7.58 -5.97
C ARG A 251 -6.27 6.68 -4.87
N ALA A 252 -4.97 6.38 -4.91
CA ALA A 252 -4.24 5.66 -3.88
C ALA A 252 -3.17 6.61 -3.29
N PRO A 253 -3.53 7.54 -2.39
CA PRO A 253 -2.52 8.37 -1.74
C PRO A 253 -1.67 7.54 -0.77
N ASN A 254 -0.37 7.85 -0.66
CA ASN A 254 0.50 7.33 0.39
C ASN A 254 -0.02 7.78 1.76
N ASP A 255 0.14 6.95 2.78
CA ASP A 255 -0.38 7.25 4.12
C ASP A 255 0.60 8.10 4.93
N LYS A 256 0.24 9.37 5.14
CA LYS A 256 1.05 10.32 5.93
C LYS A 256 1.22 9.92 7.41
N HIS A 257 0.45 8.95 7.92
CA HIS A 257 0.52 8.46 9.30
C HIS A 257 1.49 7.29 9.47
N MET A 258 2.15 6.83 8.40
CA MET A 258 3.11 5.71 8.44
C MET A 258 4.53 6.17 8.81
N ASN A 259 4.66 6.96 9.89
CA ASN A 259 5.95 7.45 10.35
C ASN A 259 6.89 6.29 10.69
N TRP A 260 8.16 6.43 10.31
CA TRP A 260 9.26 5.48 10.57
C TRP A 260 9.13 4.12 9.85
N VAL A 261 8.08 3.92 9.05
CA VAL A 261 7.93 2.72 8.23
C VAL A 261 8.85 2.83 7.01
N PHE A 262 9.91 2.02 7.03
CA PHE A 262 10.79 1.79 5.87
C PHE A 262 10.57 0.39 5.32
N TRP A 263 10.66 -0.63 6.19
CA TRP A 263 10.43 -2.01 5.81
C TRP A 263 8.93 -2.32 5.74
N GLY A 264 8.50 -2.90 4.63
CA GLY A 264 7.10 -3.28 4.39
C GLY A 264 6.24 -2.18 3.77
N GLU A 265 6.73 -0.95 3.63
CA GLU A 265 6.00 0.13 2.94
C GLU A 265 5.66 -0.24 1.49
N GLU A 266 6.57 -0.92 0.81
CA GLU A 266 6.39 -1.30 -0.59
C GLU A 266 5.30 -2.37 -0.77
N TYR A 267 5.24 -3.34 0.16
CA TYR A 267 4.17 -4.33 0.17
C TYR A 267 2.82 -3.68 0.52
N LEU A 268 2.83 -2.72 1.44
CA LEU A 268 1.66 -1.90 1.75
C LEU A 268 1.19 -1.11 0.52
N ARG A 269 2.11 -0.48 -0.22
CA ARG A 269 1.81 0.26 -1.46
C ARG A 269 1.22 -0.64 -2.53
N SER A 270 1.75 -1.87 -2.65
CA SER A 270 1.22 -2.91 -3.54
C SER A 270 -0.26 -3.19 -3.24
N MET A 271 -0.59 -3.39 -1.96
CA MET A 271 -1.97 -3.59 -1.50
C MET A 271 -2.86 -2.39 -1.80
N GLN A 272 -2.40 -1.18 -1.50
CA GLN A 272 -3.17 0.05 -1.67
C GLN A 272 -3.60 0.27 -3.12
N LEU A 273 -2.70 0.05 -4.07
CA LEU A 273 -2.96 0.14 -5.50
C LEU A 273 -3.90 -1.00 -5.94
N TRP A 274 -3.58 -2.24 -5.59
CA TRP A 274 -4.30 -3.41 -6.08
C TRP A 274 -5.77 -3.47 -5.64
N THR A 275 -6.04 -3.12 -4.38
CA THR A 275 -7.41 -3.05 -3.81
C THR A 275 -8.24 -1.90 -4.40
N ARG A 276 -7.62 -0.96 -5.11
CA ARG A 276 -8.26 0.14 -5.88
C ARG A 276 -8.38 -0.13 -7.37
N GLY A 277 -8.07 -1.37 -7.79
CA GLY A 277 -8.26 -1.84 -9.16
C GLY A 277 -7.05 -1.67 -10.08
N TYR A 278 -5.91 -1.23 -9.53
CA TYR A 278 -4.66 -1.17 -10.30
C TYR A 278 -4.01 -2.54 -10.39
N ASP A 279 -3.26 -2.76 -11.46
CA ASP A 279 -2.48 -3.98 -11.67
C ASP A 279 -1.02 -3.59 -11.89
N LEU A 280 -0.10 -4.34 -11.28
CA LEU A 280 1.33 -4.01 -11.28
C LEU A 280 2.07 -4.85 -12.32
N TYR A 281 3.00 -4.24 -13.03
CA TYR A 281 3.81 -4.89 -14.06
C TYR A 281 5.27 -4.47 -13.93
N SER A 282 6.18 -5.42 -13.95
CA SER A 282 7.58 -5.12 -14.17
C SER A 282 7.80 -4.73 -15.62
N PRO A 283 8.57 -3.67 -15.92
CA PRO A 283 8.95 -3.34 -17.29
C PRO A 283 9.67 -4.50 -17.97
N SER A 284 9.49 -4.65 -19.28
CA SER A 284 10.33 -5.50 -20.13
C SER A 284 11.70 -4.88 -20.32
N ARG A 285 12.59 -5.55 -21.07
CA ARG A 285 13.89 -5.00 -21.43
C ARG A 285 13.80 -3.65 -22.15
N HIS A 286 12.70 -3.39 -22.86
CA HIS A 286 12.41 -2.14 -23.56
C HIS A 286 11.86 -1.04 -22.65
N GLY A 287 11.39 -1.39 -21.45
CA GLY A 287 10.83 -0.44 -20.49
C GLY A 287 11.81 -0.01 -19.38
N HIS A 288 13.00 -0.60 -19.34
CA HIS A 288 14.05 -0.26 -18.39
C HIS A 288 14.78 1.02 -18.80
N VAL A 289 14.12 2.16 -18.61
CA VAL A 289 14.64 3.48 -18.99
C VAL A 289 15.28 4.25 -17.84
N VAL A 290 15.07 3.78 -16.59
CA VAL A 290 15.70 4.32 -15.38
C VAL A 290 16.63 3.26 -14.83
N PHE A 291 17.82 3.69 -14.40
CA PHE A 291 18.80 2.89 -13.69
C PHE A 291 19.09 3.53 -12.34
N HIS A 292 19.60 2.73 -11.42
CA HIS A 292 19.81 3.15 -10.03
C HIS A 292 21.25 2.95 -9.60
N ASN A 293 21.76 3.87 -8.79
CA ASN A 293 23.08 3.72 -8.18
C ASN A 293 22.98 2.90 -6.89
N TRP A 294 23.28 1.60 -6.96
CA TRP A 294 23.26 0.70 -5.80
C TRP A 294 24.54 0.73 -4.95
N SER A 295 25.50 1.61 -5.28
CA SER A 295 26.71 1.73 -4.48
C SER A 295 26.38 2.18 -3.07
N ASN A 296 27.02 1.52 -2.09
CA ASN A 296 26.98 1.96 -0.71
C ASN A 296 28.29 2.73 -0.40
N ASN A 297 28.19 3.84 0.34
CA ASN A 297 29.40 4.57 0.76
C ASN A 297 30.03 3.94 2.02
N ASN A 298 30.07 2.61 2.12
CA ASN A 298 30.61 1.88 3.28
C ASN A 298 30.07 2.40 4.64
N GLY A 299 28.76 2.67 4.71
CA GLY A 299 28.10 3.14 5.94
C GLY A 299 28.18 4.64 6.21
N LYS A 300 28.83 5.44 5.36
CA LYS A 300 28.92 6.90 5.53
C LYS A 300 27.70 7.68 5.03
N MET A 301 26.68 6.99 4.52
CA MET A 301 25.45 7.64 4.06
C MET A 301 24.64 8.12 5.26
N LYS A 302 24.25 9.39 5.24
CA LYS A 302 23.38 10.00 6.25
C LYS A 302 22.00 9.35 6.14
N ARG A 303 21.49 8.81 7.23
CA ARG A 303 20.20 8.09 7.28
C ARG A 303 19.18 8.89 8.07
N PHE A 304 17.90 8.74 7.74
CA PHE A 304 16.85 9.51 8.40
C PHE A 304 16.68 9.15 9.89
N TRP A 305 17.10 7.95 10.30
CA TRP A 305 17.10 7.56 11.71
C TRP A 305 18.29 8.14 12.52
N ASP A 306 19.30 8.72 11.88
CA ASP A 306 20.46 9.29 12.57
C ASP A 306 20.10 10.56 13.37
N ASN A 307 19.00 11.23 13.00
CA ASN A 307 18.55 12.48 13.63
C ASN A 307 17.40 12.31 14.64
N VAL A 308 16.97 11.08 14.93
CA VAL A 308 15.78 10.80 15.77
C VAL A 308 15.84 11.54 17.09
N THR A 309 16.97 11.44 17.80
CA THR A 309 17.14 12.03 19.14
C THR A 309 17.41 13.53 19.13
N GLN A 310 17.58 14.14 17.95
CA GLN A 310 17.77 15.59 17.83
C GLN A 310 16.44 16.35 17.90
N VAL A 311 15.33 15.70 17.52
CA VAL A 311 14.00 16.34 17.41
C VAL A 311 12.93 15.73 18.33
N MET A 312 13.17 14.54 18.87
CA MET A 312 12.25 13.86 19.79
C MET A 312 12.98 12.90 20.74
N THR A 313 12.31 12.50 21.83
CA THR A 313 12.87 11.48 22.73
C THR A 313 12.77 10.10 22.11
N LYS A 314 13.60 9.16 22.58
CA LYS A 314 13.55 7.76 22.12
C LYS A 314 12.17 7.13 22.38
N GLU A 315 11.54 7.43 23.51
CA GLU A 315 10.22 6.91 23.88
C GLU A 315 9.13 7.44 22.95
N GLN A 316 9.24 8.69 22.50
CA GLN A 316 8.31 9.26 21.52
C GLN A 316 8.46 8.58 20.16
N HIS A 317 9.70 8.42 19.70
CA HIS A 317 10.01 7.69 18.46
C HIS A 317 9.47 6.26 18.49
N ASP A 318 9.86 5.48 19.49
CA ASP A 318 9.51 4.06 19.59
C ASP A 318 7.97 3.88 19.65
N LYS A 319 7.26 4.84 20.27
CA LYS A 319 5.79 4.87 20.27
C LYS A 319 5.20 5.18 18.89
N GLU A 320 5.71 6.18 18.18
CA GLU A 320 5.25 6.50 16.82
C GLU A 320 5.49 5.33 15.86
N GLU A 321 6.69 4.74 15.89
CA GLU A 321 7.05 3.59 15.08
C GLU A 321 6.15 2.38 15.39
N GLN A 322 5.94 2.07 16.67
CA GLN A 322 5.04 0.97 17.07
C GLN A 322 3.62 1.17 16.55
N LEU A 323 3.07 2.38 16.69
CA LEU A 323 1.73 2.71 16.19
C LEU A 323 1.64 2.55 14.67
N ALA A 324 2.65 3.01 13.93
CA ALA A 324 2.70 2.92 12.47
C ALA A 324 2.82 1.48 11.97
N TYR A 325 3.68 0.64 12.56
CA TYR A 325 3.75 -0.78 12.20
C TYR A 325 2.50 -1.56 12.61
N ASN A 326 1.87 -1.23 13.74
CA ASN A 326 0.57 -1.83 14.10
C ASN A 326 -0.53 -1.40 13.14
N ARG A 327 -0.50 -0.16 12.65
CA ARG A 327 -1.40 0.31 11.60
C ARG A 327 -1.19 -0.45 10.30
N LEU A 328 0.05 -0.68 9.88
CA LEU A 328 0.41 -1.50 8.72
C LEU A 328 -0.15 -2.94 8.89
N ARG A 329 0.09 -3.57 10.04
CA ARG A 329 -0.45 -4.92 10.32
C ARG A 329 -1.98 -4.95 10.28
N MET A 330 -2.63 -3.96 10.86
CA MET A 330 -4.09 -3.84 10.88
C MET A 330 -4.66 -3.79 9.45
N VAL A 331 -4.10 -2.97 8.55
CA VAL A 331 -4.61 -2.85 7.17
C VAL A 331 -4.29 -4.05 6.30
N LEU A 332 -3.26 -4.81 6.63
CA LEU A 332 -2.95 -6.09 5.96
C LEU A 332 -3.66 -7.29 6.61
N THR A 333 -4.50 -7.07 7.63
CA THR A 333 -5.16 -8.13 8.42
C THR A 333 -4.18 -9.11 9.09
N LEU A 334 -2.95 -8.66 9.36
CA LEU A 334 -1.94 -9.43 10.09
C LEU A 334 -2.18 -9.35 11.60
N PRO A 335 -1.78 -10.38 12.38
CA PRO A 335 -1.84 -10.32 13.83
C PRO A 335 -0.91 -9.23 14.39
N PHE A 336 -1.39 -8.51 15.39
CA PHE A 336 -0.62 -7.52 16.14
C PHE A 336 -1.15 -7.37 17.56
N ASP A 337 -0.30 -6.87 18.46
CA ASP A 337 -0.65 -6.55 19.84
C ASP A 337 -0.39 -5.07 20.15
N GLY A 338 -1.12 -4.54 21.12
CA GLY A 338 -0.98 -3.16 21.57
C GLY A 338 -1.89 -2.16 20.86
N PRO A 339 -1.62 -0.85 21.03
CA PRO A 339 -2.43 0.21 20.45
C PRO A 339 -2.16 0.35 18.95
N VAL A 340 -3.13 0.91 18.23
CA VAL A 340 -3.03 1.27 16.82
C VAL A 340 -3.72 2.62 16.60
N ASP A 341 -3.16 3.44 15.71
CA ASP A 341 -3.82 4.64 15.24
C ASP A 341 -4.60 4.33 13.95
N ALA A 342 -5.91 4.56 13.98
CA ALA A 342 -6.83 4.37 12.85
C ALA A 342 -7.29 5.69 12.21
N GLN A 343 -6.62 6.81 12.49
CA GLN A 343 -6.93 8.11 11.90
C GLN A 343 -6.89 8.05 10.37
N GLU A 344 -7.91 8.59 9.69
CA GLU A 344 -8.02 8.63 8.22
C GLU A 344 -7.82 7.26 7.53
N ILE A 345 -8.07 6.13 8.22
CA ILE A 345 -7.77 4.79 7.67
C ILE A 345 -8.50 4.53 6.35
N ASP A 346 -9.77 4.95 6.24
CA ASP A 346 -10.58 4.77 5.03
C ASP A 346 -10.04 5.57 3.85
N LYS A 347 -9.44 6.74 4.09
CA LYS A 347 -8.86 7.58 3.04
C LYS A 347 -7.65 6.89 2.40
N TYR A 348 -6.74 6.37 3.22
CA TYR A 348 -5.49 5.79 2.73
C TYR A 348 -5.58 4.30 2.40
N HIS A 349 -6.47 3.55 3.06
CA HIS A 349 -6.54 2.08 2.94
C HIS A 349 -7.95 1.54 2.64
N GLY A 350 -8.94 2.39 2.39
CA GLY A 350 -10.32 1.99 2.09
C GLY A 350 -10.56 1.56 0.63
N GLY A 351 -9.63 0.85 -0.01
CA GLY A 351 -9.82 0.29 -1.35
C GLY A 351 -10.90 -0.79 -1.37
N LYS A 352 -11.83 -0.74 -2.34
CA LYS A 352 -13.01 -1.63 -2.39
C LYS A 352 -13.20 -2.36 -3.72
N VAL A 353 -12.34 -2.12 -4.72
CA VAL A 353 -12.47 -2.74 -6.04
C VAL A 353 -12.17 -4.24 -5.96
N ARG A 354 -11.19 -4.59 -5.12
CA ARG A 354 -10.83 -5.96 -4.74
C ARG A 354 -10.49 -5.98 -3.25
N SER A 355 -10.70 -7.11 -2.57
CA SER A 355 -10.52 -7.21 -1.12
C SER A 355 -9.06 -7.44 -0.72
N ILE A 356 -8.75 -7.18 0.55
CA ILE A 356 -7.40 -7.45 1.11
C ILE A 356 -7.12 -8.96 1.09
N GLU A 357 -8.11 -9.81 1.37
CA GLU A 357 -7.95 -11.27 1.31
C GLU A 357 -7.61 -11.75 -0.11
N GLN A 358 -8.23 -11.14 -1.13
CA GLN A 358 -7.88 -11.44 -2.52
C GLN A 358 -6.45 -10.97 -2.84
N PHE A 359 -6.02 -9.81 -2.32
CA PHE A 359 -4.65 -9.35 -2.47
C PHE A 359 -3.65 -10.31 -1.81
N LEU A 360 -3.85 -10.67 -0.54
CA LEU A 360 -3.00 -11.62 0.18
C LEU A 360 -2.86 -12.95 -0.55
N LYS A 361 -3.96 -13.45 -1.13
CA LYS A 361 -3.93 -14.65 -1.97
C LYS A 361 -3.16 -14.43 -3.27
N PHE A 362 -3.35 -13.30 -3.93
CA PHE A 362 -2.68 -12.95 -5.19
C PHE A 362 -1.16 -12.78 -5.00
N SER A 363 -0.76 -12.20 -3.88
CA SER A 363 0.64 -11.95 -3.49
C SER A 363 1.30 -13.12 -2.75
N GLY A 364 0.55 -14.16 -2.38
CA GLY A 364 1.09 -15.35 -1.73
C GLY A 364 1.42 -15.17 -0.25
N ILE A 365 0.79 -14.23 0.46
CA ILE A 365 1.07 -14.02 1.89
C ILE A 365 -0.05 -14.60 2.76
N SER A 366 0.32 -15.40 3.76
CA SER A 366 -0.59 -15.88 4.79
C SER A 366 -0.64 -14.92 5.97
N ASN A 367 -1.84 -14.49 6.36
CA ASN A 367 -2.04 -13.69 7.57
C ASN A 367 -2.11 -14.53 8.86
N VAL A 368 -2.11 -15.87 8.76
CA VAL A 368 -2.21 -16.76 9.93
C VAL A 368 -0.97 -17.60 10.16
N ASN A 369 -0.20 -17.92 9.12
CA ASN A 369 0.98 -18.77 9.22
C ASN A 369 2.02 -18.43 8.16
N SER A 370 3.11 -17.76 8.55
CA SER A 370 4.18 -17.35 7.63
C SER A 370 4.87 -18.52 6.91
N LYS A 371 4.74 -19.76 7.40
CA LYS A 371 5.26 -20.95 6.71
C LYS A 371 4.50 -21.28 5.42
N LEU A 372 3.34 -20.66 5.22
CA LEU A 372 2.52 -20.80 4.02
C LEU A 372 2.71 -19.64 3.03
N ASP A 373 3.67 -18.74 3.28
CA ASP A 373 4.00 -17.70 2.31
C ASP A 373 4.62 -18.32 1.05
N GLU A 374 4.23 -17.82 -0.11
CA GLU A 374 4.65 -18.30 -1.43
C GLU A 374 5.27 -17.14 -2.21
N TYR A 375 6.38 -17.41 -2.89
CA TYR A 375 6.89 -16.50 -3.92
C TYR A 375 5.98 -16.60 -5.16
N ARG A 376 5.76 -15.48 -5.83
CA ARG A 376 4.80 -15.36 -6.93
C ARG A 376 5.49 -15.09 -8.26
N CYS A 377 6.50 -15.90 -8.55
CA CYS A 377 7.36 -15.77 -9.74
C CYS A 377 6.83 -16.53 -10.96
N GLU A 378 5.72 -17.27 -10.82
CA GLU A 378 4.99 -17.88 -11.92
C GLU A 378 4.22 -16.84 -12.74
N GLN A 379 3.70 -17.24 -13.90
CA GLN A 379 2.84 -16.36 -14.69
C GLN A 379 1.55 -16.02 -13.94
N LEU A 380 1.47 -14.78 -13.44
CA LEU A 380 0.25 -14.21 -12.87
C LEU A 380 -0.77 -13.87 -13.95
N ARG A 381 -2.04 -13.82 -13.54
CA ARG A 381 -3.17 -13.49 -14.41
C ARG A 381 -4.03 -12.42 -13.76
N TRP A 382 -4.62 -11.58 -14.59
CA TRP A 382 -5.51 -10.53 -14.17
C TRP A 382 -6.67 -11.10 -13.36
N VAL A 383 -6.94 -10.46 -12.22
CA VAL A 383 -8.04 -10.81 -11.33
C VAL A 383 -9.18 -9.83 -11.61
N PRO A 384 -10.34 -10.29 -12.11
CA PRO A 384 -11.48 -9.42 -12.34
C PRO A 384 -11.88 -8.64 -11.09
N TYR A 385 -12.41 -7.43 -11.28
CA TYR A 385 -12.85 -6.58 -10.17
C TYR A 385 -14.01 -7.24 -9.43
N ALA A 386 -13.95 -7.26 -8.10
CA ALA A 386 -15.05 -7.73 -7.25
C ALA A 386 -16.20 -6.71 -7.23
N VAL A 387 -15.85 -5.42 -7.32
CA VAL A 387 -16.79 -4.30 -7.42
C VAL A 387 -16.43 -3.48 -8.67
N PRO A 388 -16.77 -3.96 -9.88
CA PRO A 388 -16.41 -3.29 -11.14
C PRO A 388 -17.01 -1.90 -11.28
N GLU A 389 -18.16 -1.64 -10.65
CA GLU A 389 -18.91 -0.38 -10.78
C GLU A 389 -18.06 0.84 -10.40
N ILE A 390 -17.13 0.69 -9.45
CA ILE A 390 -16.19 1.75 -9.06
C ILE A 390 -15.27 2.14 -10.23
N ILE A 391 -14.82 1.17 -11.02
CA ILE A 391 -13.97 1.41 -12.19
C ILE A 391 -14.80 1.86 -13.39
N GLU A 392 -16.01 1.33 -13.56
CA GLU A 392 -16.93 1.73 -14.64
C GLU A 392 -17.37 3.20 -14.50
N GLU A 393 -17.64 3.66 -13.26
CA GLU A 393 -17.90 5.07 -12.96
C GLU A 393 -16.67 5.94 -13.22
N PHE A 394 -15.48 5.46 -12.84
CA PHE A 394 -14.23 6.18 -13.02
C PHE A 394 -13.79 6.26 -14.49
N LEU A 395 -14.07 5.23 -15.29
CA LEU A 395 -13.73 5.12 -16.71
C LEU A 395 -14.99 5.00 -17.57
N PRO A 396 -15.75 6.10 -17.78
CA PRO A 396 -16.94 6.10 -18.60
C PRO A 396 -16.72 5.43 -19.96
N GLY A 397 -17.71 4.67 -20.40
CA GLY A 397 -17.68 3.91 -21.65
C GLY A 397 -16.99 2.56 -21.59
N TRP A 398 -16.34 2.20 -20.48
CA TRP A 398 -15.90 0.82 -20.25
C TRP A 398 -16.82 0.13 -19.24
N VAL A 399 -17.16 -1.13 -19.52
CA VAL A 399 -17.98 -1.99 -18.66
C VAL A 399 -17.28 -3.34 -18.59
N MET A 400 -17.11 -3.88 -17.38
CA MET A 400 -16.43 -5.16 -17.20
C MET A 400 -17.32 -6.32 -17.67
N ARG A 401 -18.59 -6.31 -17.24
CA ARG A 401 -19.58 -7.35 -17.57
C ARG A 401 -20.74 -6.69 -18.32
N ASP A 402 -20.82 -6.86 -19.63
CA ASP A 402 -21.95 -6.36 -20.40
C ASP A 402 -23.23 -7.07 -19.92
N GLY A 403 -24.13 -6.30 -19.29
CA GLY A 403 -25.41 -6.79 -18.80
C GLY A 403 -26.32 -7.36 -19.89
N ARG A 404 -26.00 -7.16 -21.18
CA ARG A 404 -26.69 -7.78 -22.32
C ARG A 404 -26.39 -9.28 -22.48
N LEU A 405 -25.39 -9.82 -21.78
CA LEU A 405 -24.99 -11.24 -21.85
C LEU A 405 -25.24 -12.02 -20.55
N SER A 406 -25.82 -11.42 -19.50
CA SER A 406 -25.87 -12.03 -18.16
C SER A 406 -27.28 -12.18 -17.55
N GLU A 407 -28.31 -12.45 -18.35
CA GLU A 407 -29.54 -13.07 -17.84
C GLU A 407 -29.39 -14.60 -17.75
N SER A 408 -28.38 -15.06 -17.00
CA SER A 408 -28.39 -16.43 -16.44
C SER A 408 -27.41 -16.56 -15.26
N ASN A 409 -27.96 -16.59 -14.06
CA ASN A 409 -27.47 -17.35 -12.89
C ASN A 409 -26.07 -17.08 -12.30
N ALA A 410 -25.70 -15.83 -11.98
CA ALA A 410 -24.52 -15.58 -11.12
C ALA A 410 -24.64 -14.44 -10.09
N ARG A 411 -25.74 -13.66 -10.08
CA ARG A 411 -25.85 -12.44 -9.24
C ARG A 411 -26.07 -12.70 -7.73
N ALA A 412 -26.30 -13.94 -7.31
CA ALA A 412 -26.68 -14.24 -5.93
C ALA A 412 -25.50 -14.70 -5.03
N ASP A 413 -24.46 -15.33 -5.59
CA ASP A 413 -23.46 -16.05 -4.80
C ASP A 413 -22.32 -15.14 -4.30
N ASP A 414 -21.74 -14.31 -5.17
CA ASP A 414 -20.58 -13.47 -4.81
C ASP A 414 -20.95 -12.29 -3.87
N ARG A 415 -22.16 -11.73 -4.00
CA ARG A 415 -22.67 -10.69 -3.08
C ARG A 415 -23.00 -11.23 -1.70
N ALA A 416 -23.42 -12.50 -1.60
CA ALA A 416 -23.67 -13.15 -0.32
C ALA A 416 -22.34 -13.42 0.41
N VAL A 417 -21.33 -13.91 -0.30
CA VAL A 417 -20.01 -14.20 0.28
C VAL A 417 -19.33 -12.95 0.82
N VAL A 418 -19.31 -11.82 0.10
CA VAL A 418 -18.67 -10.57 0.59
C VAL A 418 -19.41 -10.01 1.81
N ASN A 419 -20.74 -10.03 1.81
CA ASN A 419 -21.53 -9.54 2.94
C ASN A 419 -21.48 -10.48 4.16
N GLU A 420 -21.41 -11.79 3.97
CA GLU A 420 -21.22 -12.76 5.05
C GLU A 420 -19.82 -12.69 5.64
N THR A 421 -18.80 -12.45 4.81
CA THR A 421 -17.42 -12.28 5.26
C THR A 421 -17.28 -11.01 6.10
N TRP A 422 -17.87 -9.89 5.67
CA TRP A 422 -17.93 -8.66 6.46
C TRP A 422 -18.64 -8.84 7.80
N ARG A 423 -19.83 -9.47 7.81
CA ARG A 423 -20.58 -9.75 9.05
C ARG A 423 -19.81 -10.70 9.96
N ARG A 424 -19.08 -11.67 9.40
CA ARG A 424 -18.25 -12.60 10.17
C ARG A 424 -17.04 -11.90 10.77
N MET A 425 -16.35 -11.05 10.02
CA MET A 425 -15.23 -10.24 10.49
C MET A 425 -15.68 -9.24 11.57
N GLU A 426 -16.80 -8.55 11.37
CA GLU A 426 -17.38 -7.65 12.36
C GLU A 426 -17.71 -8.42 13.65
N LYS A 427 -18.32 -9.61 13.53
CA LYS A 427 -18.66 -10.46 14.68
C LYS A 427 -17.43 -11.01 15.39
N GLU A 428 -16.38 -11.43 14.68
CA GLU A 428 -15.11 -11.88 15.27
C GLU A 428 -14.36 -10.73 15.94
N LEU A 429 -14.36 -9.53 15.34
CA LEU A 429 -13.76 -8.33 15.92
C LEU A 429 -14.50 -7.95 17.21
N LEU A 430 -15.83 -7.93 17.19
CA LEU A 430 -16.66 -7.68 18.37
C LEU A 430 -16.41 -8.73 19.47
N LEU A 431 -16.25 -10.01 19.10
CA LEU A 431 -15.98 -11.09 20.05
C LEU A 431 -14.60 -10.92 20.71
N ARG A 432 -13.57 -10.56 19.92
CA ARG A 432 -12.22 -10.29 20.43
C ARG A 432 -12.18 -9.06 21.31
N VAL A 433 -12.88 -7.98 20.92
CA VAL A 433 -13.03 -6.78 21.74
C VAL A 433 -13.74 -7.12 23.05
N GLN A 434 -14.81 -7.90 23.01
CA GLN A 434 -15.53 -8.35 24.20
C GLN A 434 -14.65 -9.22 25.11
N GLN A 435 -13.92 -10.20 24.57
CA GLN A 435 -12.98 -11.01 25.35
C GLN A 435 -11.89 -10.17 26.00
N LYS A 436 -11.36 -9.17 25.27
CA LYS A 436 -10.36 -8.25 25.80
C LYS A 436 -10.95 -7.38 26.92
N LEU A 437 -12.18 -6.88 26.74
CA LEU A 437 -12.93 -6.14 27.77
C LEU A 437 -13.15 -7.00 29.01
N ASP A 438 -13.56 -8.25 28.84
CA ASP A 438 -13.81 -9.20 29.92
C ASP A 438 -12.52 -9.53 30.69
N THR A 439 -11.38 -9.64 29.99
CA THR A 439 -10.06 -9.81 30.63
C THR A 439 -9.59 -8.56 31.37
N MET A 440 -9.97 -7.36 30.93
CA MET A 440 -9.69 -6.09 31.59
C MET A 440 -10.59 -5.82 32.80
N THR A 441 -11.77 -6.46 32.88
CA THR A 441 -12.72 -6.32 34.00
C THR A 441 -12.43 -7.16 35.25
N LYS A 442 -11.29 -7.88 35.33
CA LYS A 442 -10.87 -8.44 36.63
C LYS A 442 -10.33 -7.31 37.52
N PRO A 443 -10.95 -7.03 38.67
CA PRO A 443 -10.68 -5.80 39.42
C PRO A 443 -9.31 -5.87 40.12
N ILE A 444 -8.39 -4.99 39.72
CA ILE A 444 -7.23 -4.60 40.53
C ILE A 444 -7.71 -3.46 41.43
N ALA A 445 -7.56 -3.62 42.75
CA ALA A 445 -8.13 -2.76 43.79
C ALA A 445 -7.88 -1.24 43.60
N GLU A 446 -6.84 -0.85 42.86
CA GLU A 446 -6.46 0.54 42.56
C GLU A 446 -7.46 1.25 41.63
N THR A 447 -8.15 0.53 40.73
CA THR A 447 -9.14 1.12 39.81
C THR A 447 -10.40 1.63 40.51
N SER A 448 -10.75 1.02 41.66
CA SER A 448 -11.92 1.42 42.45
C SER A 448 -11.74 2.77 43.17
N LEU A 449 -10.51 3.15 43.50
CA LEU A 449 -10.19 4.42 44.13
C LEU A 449 -10.23 5.58 43.12
N LEU A 450 -9.75 5.33 41.90
CA LEU A 450 -9.79 6.30 40.79
C LEU A 450 -11.24 6.64 40.41
N VAL A 451 -12.10 5.61 40.30
CA VAL A 451 -13.53 5.77 39.98
C VAL A 451 -14.27 6.55 41.07
N ARG A 452 -13.99 6.30 42.35
CA ARG A 452 -14.58 7.06 43.48
C ARG A 452 -14.12 8.53 43.49
N THR A 453 -12.86 8.78 43.15
CA THR A 453 -12.30 10.14 43.06
C THR A 453 -12.91 10.92 41.89
N MET A 454 -13.15 10.26 40.76
CA MET A 454 -13.82 10.86 39.60
C MET A 454 -15.32 11.11 39.87
N GLN A 455 -16.01 10.19 40.55
CA GLN A 455 -17.42 10.37 40.95
C GLN A 455 -17.61 11.56 41.91
N HIS A 456 -16.66 11.77 42.83
CA HIS A 456 -16.68 12.94 43.72
C HIS A 456 -16.36 14.25 42.98
N ARG A 457 -15.53 14.23 41.94
CA ARG A 457 -15.28 15.43 41.11
C ARG A 457 -16.46 15.78 40.21
N LEU A 458 -17.17 14.77 39.70
CA LEU A 458 -18.36 14.95 38.84
C LEU A 458 -19.59 15.45 39.61
N SER A 459 -19.74 15.12 40.90
CA SER A 459 -20.87 15.61 41.72
C SER A 459 -20.79 17.11 42.04
N VAL A 460 -19.61 17.72 41.89
CA VAL A 460 -19.37 19.16 42.14
C VAL A 460 -19.70 20.01 40.90
N TRP A 461 -19.86 19.40 39.73
CA TRP A 461 -20.20 20.10 38.47
C TRP A 461 -21.67 19.89 38.10
N SER A 462 -22.57 20.62 38.76
CA SER A 462 -23.98 20.68 38.36
C SER A 462 -24.43 22.11 38.08
N ARG A 463 -24.38 22.53 36.80
CA ARG A 463 -25.32 23.42 36.06
C ARG A 463 -24.78 23.78 34.65
N PRO A 464 -25.63 24.14 33.67
CA PRO A 464 -25.82 23.31 32.47
C PRO A 464 -25.35 23.96 31.16
N HIS A 465 -25.05 23.12 30.15
CA HIS A 465 -25.19 23.51 28.74
C HIS A 465 -25.95 22.43 27.95
N GLU A 466 -27.01 22.89 27.30
CA GLU A 466 -28.03 22.13 26.60
C GLU A 466 -27.55 21.63 25.23
N VAL A 467 -26.89 20.48 25.15
CA VAL A 467 -26.80 19.72 23.87
C VAL A 467 -26.88 18.19 24.08
N LEU A 468 -26.86 17.67 25.31
CA LEU A 468 -26.71 16.22 25.56
C LEU A 468 -27.98 15.47 25.99
N TRP A 469 -29.14 16.13 26.00
CA TRP A 469 -30.42 15.49 26.37
C TRP A 469 -30.81 14.28 25.50
N PRO A 470 -30.57 14.25 24.17
CA PRO A 470 -30.90 13.09 23.35
C PRO A 470 -30.05 11.85 23.72
N LEU A 471 -28.77 12.03 24.03
CA LEU A 471 -27.86 10.96 24.42
C LEU A 471 -28.17 10.44 25.83
N ALA A 472 -28.51 11.32 26.77
CA ALA A 472 -28.86 10.93 28.13
C ALA A 472 -30.14 10.07 28.18
N LEU A 473 -31.14 10.37 27.34
CA LEU A 473 -32.36 9.58 27.24
C LEU A 473 -32.12 8.20 26.60
N VAL A 474 -31.24 8.11 25.61
CA VAL A 474 -30.82 6.82 25.01
C VAL A 474 -30.10 5.96 26.04
N TRP A 475 -29.19 6.55 26.84
CA TRP A 475 -28.49 5.85 27.91
C TRP A 475 -29.44 5.38 29.03
N LEU A 476 -30.41 6.20 29.43
CA LEU A 476 -31.42 5.82 30.41
C LEU A 476 -32.35 4.70 29.91
N ALA A 477 -32.71 4.70 28.63
CA ALA A 477 -33.48 3.61 28.02
C ALA A 477 -32.69 2.29 27.99
N LEU A 478 -31.41 2.33 27.64
CA LEU A 478 -30.53 1.16 27.63
C LEU A 478 -30.31 0.59 29.05
N ILE A 479 -30.14 1.45 30.05
CA ILE A 479 -30.03 1.04 31.46
C ILE A 479 -31.35 0.41 31.96
N SER A 480 -32.50 0.95 31.55
CA SER A 480 -33.82 0.41 31.91
C SER A 480 -34.06 -0.98 31.31
N VAL A 481 -33.68 -1.16 30.04
CA VAL A 481 -33.73 -2.46 29.35
C VAL A 481 -32.79 -3.46 30.01
N TRP A 482 -31.58 -3.03 30.39
CA TRP A 482 -30.61 -3.87 31.11
C TRP A 482 -31.10 -4.30 32.50
N LEU A 483 -31.71 -3.39 33.27
CA LEU A 483 -32.29 -3.71 34.58
C LEU A 483 -33.48 -4.68 34.47
N MET A 484 -34.34 -4.53 33.45
CA MET A 484 -35.42 -5.49 33.19
C MET A 484 -34.91 -6.87 32.76
N TYR A 485 -33.81 -6.92 32.00
CA TYR A 485 -33.21 -8.19 31.56
C TYR A 485 -32.51 -8.93 32.70
N LYS A 486 -31.93 -8.20 33.66
CA LYS A 486 -31.27 -8.77 34.85
C LYS A 486 -32.26 -9.23 35.92
N GLY A 487 -33.47 -8.67 35.97
CA GLY A 487 -34.53 -9.02 36.94
C GLY A 487 -35.30 -10.32 36.66
N ARG A 488 -35.06 -11.00 35.53
CA ARG A 488 -35.82 -12.21 35.11
C ARG A 488 -35.10 -13.55 35.31
N ARG A 489 -34.01 -13.60 36.08
CA ARG A 489 -33.38 -14.87 36.51
C ARG A 489 -33.11 -14.87 38.01
N ALA A 490 -34.16 -15.16 38.78
CA ALA A 490 -34.04 -15.68 40.15
C ALA A 490 -35.00 -16.89 40.28
N PRO A 491 -34.56 -18.06 40.77
CA PRO A 491 -35.42 -19.23 40.93
C PRO A 491 -36.36 -19.06 42.13
N SER A 492 -37.63 -19.37 41.92
CA SER A 492 -38.68 -19.43 42.94
C SER A 492 -38.48 -20.61 43.90
N TYR A 493 -38.34 -20.31 45.20
CA TYR A 493 -38.35 -21.28 46.30
C TYR A 493 -39.80 -21.65 46.64
N VAL A 494 -40.18 -22.93 46.48
CA VAL A 494 -41.52 -23.44 46.80
C VAL A 494 -41.59 -23.76 48.30
N ARG A 495 -42.43 -23.04 49.06
CA ARG A 495 -42.92 -23.43 50.38
C ARG A 495 -44.28 -24.11 50.22
N ARG A 496 -44.37 -25.42 50.47
CA ARG A 496 -45.64 -26.14 50.66
C ARG A 496 -46.05 -26.04 52.13
N GLY A 497 -47.22 -25.47 52.39
CA GLY A 497 -48.00 -25.66 53.62
C GLY A 497 -49.25 -26.47 53.29
N ALA A 498 -49.55 -27.48 54.10
CA ALA A 498 -50.68 -28.38 53.96
C ALA A 498 -51.74 -28.12 55.04
N HIS A 499 -53.01 -28.28 54.67
CA HIS A 499 -54.18 -28.69 55.47
C HIS A 499 -55.26 -29.08 54.42
N ASN A 500 -56.10 -30.11 54.53
CA ASN A 500 -56.60 -30.83 55.70
C ASN A 500 -57.29 -32.16 55.28
N GLN A 501 -57.70 -32.94 56.30
CA GLN A 501 -58.45 -34.22 56.33
C GLN A 501 -57.55 -35.47 56.42
N GLY A 502 -57.61 -36.34 57.43
CA GLY A 502 -58.43 -36.42 58.64
C GLY A 502 -58.28 -37.84 59.23
N VAL A 503 -58.59 -37.98 60.53
CA VAL A 503 -59.18 -39.18 61.16
C VAL A 503 -58.21 -40.29 61.68
N VAL A 504 -58.11 -40.32 63.02
CA VAL A 504 -58.15 -41.50 63.94
C VAL A 504 -56.85 -42.15 64.45
N SER A 505 -56.59 -41.87 65.75
CA SER A 505 -55.87 -42.64 66.79
C SER A 505 -56.58 -43.98 67.14
N PRO A 506 -56.13 -44.81 68.11
CA PRO A 506 -54.78 -44.95 68.70
C PRO A 506 -54.36 -46.44 68.84
N ALA A 507 -53.07 -46.67 69.07
CA ALA A 507 -52.52 -47.52 70.13
C ALA A 507 -50.99 -47.37 70.14
#